data_AF-A0A6A3V0T2-F1
#
_entry.id   AF-A0A6A3V0T2-F1
#
_cell.length_a   1.000
_cell.length_b   1.000
_cell.length_c   1.000
_cell.angle_alpha   90.00
_cell.angle_beta   90.00
_cell.angle_gamma   90.00
#
_symmetry.space_group_name_H-M   'P 1'
#
loop_
_entity.id
_entity.type
_entity.pdbx_description
1 polymer ?
#
loop_
_entity_poly.entity_id
_entity_poly.type
_entity_poly.pdbx_seq_one_letter_code
_entity_poly.pdbx_strand_id
1 'polypeptide(L)'
;HTLGAARACVDADYAKSMFVPYGNAIPKKSSGFVRIKHAVATDISPDKKEISFHPIGADDKKSGKAEKLHFDYLVLATGSTYTVPIKQDPNDYTRATTESKLQEVRSEIERQGRF
;
A
#
# COMPACT_ATOMS: atom_id res chain seq x y z
N HIS A 1 9.71 -3.05 3.86
CA HIS A 1 8.47 -3.82 3.61
C HIS A 1 8.59 -5.29 4.02
N THR A 2 9.69 -5.97 3.68
CA THR A 2 9.88 -7.43 3.83
C THR A 2 9.93 -7.95 5.27
N LEU A 3 10.68 -7.31 6.17
CA LEU A 3 10.84 -7.81 7.55
C LEU A 3 9.61 -7.54 8.44
N GLY A 4 8.95 -6.40 8.22
CA GLY A 4 7.79 -6.01 9.02
C GLY A 4 6.59 -6.93 8.79
N ALA A 5 6.30 -7.25 7.53
CA ALA A 5 5.21 -8.17 7.19
C ALA A 5 5.48 -9.58 7.76
N ALA A 6 6.70 -10.10 7.63
CA ALA A 6 7.07 -11.40 8.20
C ALA A 6 6.93 -11.42 9.74
N ARG A 7 7.33 -10.33 10.42
CA ARG A 7 7.13 -10.20 11.86
C ARG A 7 5.64 -10.13 12.23
N ALA A 8 4.82 -9.39 11.48
CA ALA A 8 3.38 -9.30 11.73
C ALA A 8 2.65 -10.66 11.61
N CYS A 9 3.19 -11.60 10.81
CA CYS A 9 2.69 -12.97 10.72
C CYS A 9 2.97 -13.82 11.97
N VAL A 10 3.80 -13.37 12.92
CA VAL A 10 4.14 -14.12 14.15
C VAL A 10 3.98 -13.29 15.44
N ASP A 11 3.81 -11.98 15.34
CA ASP A 11 3.62 -11.04 16.44
C ASP A 11 2.37 -10.20 16.18
N ALA A 12 1.28 -10.52 16.89
CA ALA A 12 -0.03 -9.91 16.68
C ALA A 12 -0.06 -8.42 17.01
N ASP A 13 0.76 -7.97 17.95
CA ASP A 13 0.81 -6.56 18.36
C ASP A 13 1.68 -5.73 17.42
N TYR A 14 2.62 -6.36 16.70
CA TYR A 14 3.45 -5.66 15.72
C TYR A 14 2.66 -5.10 14.54
N ALA A 15 1.60 -5.79 14.09
CA ALA A 15 0.77 -5.32 12.96
C ALA A 15 0.22 -3.90 13.17
N LYS A 16 -0.16 -3.56 14.41
CA LYS A 16 -0.67 -2.22 14.78
C LYS A 16 0.36 -1.12 14.58
N SER A 17 1.64 -1.45 14.70
CA SER A 17 2.77 -0.51 14.61
C SER A 17 3.43 -0.47 13.23
N MET A 18 2.95 -1.29 12.29
CA MET A 18 3.59 -1.46 10.98
C MET A 18 3.33 -0.28 10.03
N PHE A 19 2.24 0.47 10.22
CA PHE A 19 1.82 1.54 9.33
C PHE A 19 2.07 2.92 9.94
N VAL A 20 2.94 3.70 9.32
CA VAL A 20 3.16 5.11 9.66
C VAL A 20 2.29 5.99 8.76
N PRO A 21 1.45 6.87 9.33
CA PRO A 21 0.68 7.82 8.52
C PRO A 21 1.59 8.74 7.70
N TYR A 22 1.35 8.86 6.39
CA TYR A 22 2.17 9.71 5.51
C TYR A 22 2.17 11.19 5.90
N GLY A 23 1.11 11.68 6.56
CA GLY A 23 1.06 13.04 7.10
C GLY A 23 2.15 13.33 8.14
N ASN A 24 2.67 12.30 8.80
CA ASN A 24 3.78 12.42 9.73
C ASN A 24 5.16 12.26 9.06
N ALA A 25 5.20 11.77 7.82
CA ALA A 25 6.44 11.51 7.08
C ALA A 25 6.93 12.75 6.30
N ILE A 26 6.04 13.67 5.93
CA ILE A 26 6.40 14.89 5.20
C ILE A 26 6.55 16.07 6.17
N PRO A 27 7.70 16.76 6.20
CA PRO A 27 7.88 17.95 7.03
C PRO A 27 6.80 19.01 6.73
N LYS A 28 6.17 19.57 7.77
CA LYS A 28 5.10 20.58 7.63
C LYS A 28 5.50 21.77 6.76
N LYS A 29 6.77 22.19 6.84
CA LYS A 29 7.33 23.27 6.00
C LYS A 29 7.31 23.00 4.50
N SER A 30 7.15 21.73 4.09
CA SER A 30 7.15 21.30 2.70
C SER A 30 5.75 21.21 2.07
N SER A 31 4.68 21.47 2.85
CA SER A 31 3.30 21.32 2.37
C SER A 31 2.91 22.28 1.24
N GLY A 32 3.67 23.36 1.04
CA GLY A 32 3.46 24.31 -0.06
C GLY A 32 3.83 23.78 -1.45
N PHE A 33 4.67 22.74 -1.52
CA PHE A 33 5.15 22.18 -2.79
C PHE A 33 5.06 20.65 -2.87
N VAL A 34 4.74 19.96 -1.77
CA VAL A 34 4.47 18.52 -1.76
C VAL A 34 2.96 18.27 -1.69
N ARG A 35 2.44 17.51 -2.65
CA ARG A 35 1.05 17.06 -2.68
C ARG A 35 1.01 15.54 -2.56
N ILE A 36 0.32 15.04 -1.54
CA ILE A 36 0.08 13.61 -1.36
C ILE A 36 -1.31 13.29 -1.91
N LYS A 37 -1.41 12.31 -2.81
CA LYS A 37 -2.67 11.81 -3.33
C LYS A 37 -2.81 10.35 -2.94
N HIS A 38 -3.91 10.01 -2.26
CA HIS A 38 -4.26 8.61 -2.01
C HIS A 38 -4.89 8.05 -3.28
N ALA A 39 -4.19 7.15 -3.97
CA ALA A 39 -4.59 6.63 -5.28
C ALA A 39 -3.83 5.35 -5.65
N VAL A 40 -4.38 4.60 -6.61
CA VAL A 40 -3.72 3.46 -7.26
C VAL A 40 -3.28 3.87 -8.67
N ALA A 41 -1.98 3.91 -8.93
CA ALA A 41 -1.46 4.08 -10.29
C ALA A 41 -1.69 2.82 -11.11
N THR A 42 -2.17 2.97 -12.35
CA THR A 42 -2.56 1.85 -13.23
C THR A 42 -1.82 1.80 -14.55
N ASP A 43 -1.33 2.94 -15.03
CA ASP A 43 -0.61 3.00 -16.30
C ASP A 43 0.41 4.16 -16.31
N ILE A 44 1.48 3.97 -17.08
CA ILE A 44 2.50 4.99 -17.35
C ILE A 44 2.62 5.11 -18.86
N SER A 45 2.46 6.33 -19.38
CA SER A 45 2.70 6.66 -20.78
C SER A 45 3.98 7.52 -20.89
N PRO A 46 5.15 6.91 -21.18
CA PRO A 46 6.41 7.64 -21.24
C PRO A 46 6.42 8.73 -22.33
N ASP A 47 5.85 8.42 -23.50
CA ASP A 47 5.82 9.35 -24.64
C ASP A 47 5.03 10.62 -24.33
N LYS A 48 3.97 10.50 -23.51
CA LYS A 48 3.13 11.61 -23.08
C LYS A 48 3.59 12.22 -21.75
N LYS A 49 4.62 11.64 -21.14
CA LYS A 49 5.09 11.93 -19.79
C LYS A 49 3.93 12.02 -18.80
N GLU A 50 3.08 11.01 -18.79
CA GLU A 50 1.83 10.98 -18.05
C GLU A 50 1.68 9.68 -17.26
N ILE A 51 1.13 9.75 -16.05
CA ILE A 51 0.63 8.59 -15.31
C ILE A 51 -0.90 8.62 -15.29
N SER A 52 -1.53 7.45 -15.36
CA SER A 52 -2.95 7.27 -15.07
C SER A 52 -3.12 6.62 -13.70
N PHE A 53 -4.07 7.11 -12.91
CA PHE A 53 -4.32 6.58 -11.57
C PHE A 53 -5.80 6.70 -11.19
N HIS A 54 -6.24 5.87 -10.25
CA HIS A 54 -7.57 5.94 -9.65
C HIS A 54 -7.48 6.50 -8.23
N PRO A 55 -8.08 7.67 -7.94
CA PRO A 55 -8.18 8.18 -6.58
C PRO A 55 -8.85 7.19 -5.63
N ILE A 56 -8.43 7.18 -4.37
CA ILE A 56 -9.14 6.50 -3.28
C ILE A 56 -9.85 7.57 -2.44
N GLY A 57 -11.15 7.37 -2.22
CA GLY A 57 -12.01 8.26 -1.46
C GLY A 57 -11.78 8.20 0.05
N ALA A 58 -12.48 9.06 0.79
CA ALA A 58 -12.48 9.04 2.25
C ALA A 58 -13.13 7.77 2.85
N ASP A 59 -13.91 7.07 2.04
CA ASP A 59 -14.53 5.77 2.34
C ASP A 59 -13.60 4.58 2.02
N ASP A 60 -12.33 4.85 1.71
CA ASP A 60 -11.30 3.88 1.31
C ASP A 60 -11.66 3.10 0.03
N LYS A 61 -12.56 3.65 -0.80
CA LYS A 61 -12.95 3.03 -2.08
C LYS A 61 -12.24 3.67 -3.26
N LYS A 62 -11.80 2.81 -4.18
CA LYS A 62 -11.21 3.22 -5.45
C LYS A 62 -12.28 3.83 -6.36
N SER A 63 -12.02 5.03 -6.87
CA SER A 63 -12.83 5.69 -7.88
C SER A 63 -12.90 4.87 -9.17
N GLY A 64 -14.09 4.75 -9.78
CA GLY A 64 -14.24 4.16 -11.11
C GLY A 64 -13.65 5.01 -12.24
N LYS A 65 -13.39 6.30 -11.97
CA LYS A 65 -12.81 7.23 -12.93
C LYS A 65 -11.31 7.36 -12.73
N ALA A 66 -10.55 7.10 -13.81
CA ALA A 66 -9.13 7.38 -13.86
C ALA A 66 -8.86 8.88 -14.03
N GLU A 67 -7.88 9.38 -13.31
CA GLU A 67 -7.28 10.70 -13.45
C GLU A 67 -5.88 10.58 -14.08
N LYS A 68 -5.39 11.68 -14.65
CA LYS A 68 -4.09 11.76 -15.32
C LYS A 68 -3.22 12.82 -14.66
N LEU A 69 -1.92 12.56 -14.59
CA LEU A 69 -0.93 13.51 -14.07
C LEU A 69 0.30 13.50 -14.98
N HIS A 70 0.65 14.67 -15.49
CA HIS A 70 1.90 14.87 -16.24
C HIS A 70 3.09 15.03 -15.30
N PHE A 71 4.27 14.64 -15.78
CA PHE A 71 5.52 14.76 -15.06
C PHE A 71 6.66 15.23 -15.95
N ASP A 72 7.61 15.96 -15.39
CA ASP A 72 8.92 16.18 -16.03
C ASP A 72 9.89 15.04 -15.70
N TYR A 73 9.81 14.55 -14.45
CA TYR A 73 10.59 13.44 -13.92
C TYR A 73 9.69 12.48 -13.15
N LEU A 74 9.88 11.18 -13.35
CA LEU A 74 9.14 10.12 -12.69
C LEU A 74 10.09 9.22 -11.88
N VAL A 75 9.80 9.05 -10.59
CA VAL A 75 10.49 8.10 -9.72
C VAL A 75 9.56 6.92 -9.45
N LEU A 76 9.99 5.72 -9.80
CA LEU A 76 9.24 4.49 -9.56
C LEU A 76 9.73 3.81 -8.28
N ALA A 77 8.85 3.76 -7.28
CA ALA A 77 9.10 3.14 -5.98
C ALA A 77 7.92 2.26 -5.54
N THR A 78 7.31 1.53 -6.47
CA THR A 78 6.09 0.73 -6.26
C THR A 78 6.33 -0.56 -5.48
N GLY A 79 7.58 -0.96 -5.27
CA GLY A 79 7.94 -2.23 -4.63
C GLY A 79 7.63 -3.45 -5.50
N SER A 80 7.93 -4.63 -4.96
CA SER A 80 7.62 -5.94 -5.56
C SER A 80 6.29 -6.49 -5.06
N THR A 81 5.62 -7.32 -5.86
CA THR A 81 4.51 -8.13 -5.36
C THR A 81 5.04 -9.39 -4.66
N TYR A 82 4.40 -9.79 -3.55
CA TYR A 82 4.76 -11.02 -2.84
C TYR A 82 4.01 -12.23 -3.41
N THR A 83 4.60 -13.40 -3.26
CA THR A 83 3.93 -14.67 -3.52
C THR A 83 2.95 -15.01 -2.38
N VAL A 84 2.00 -15.89 -2.66
CA VAL A 84 1.19 -16.53 -1.62
C VAL A 84 2.09 -17.20 -0.56
N PRO A 85 1.68 -17.26 0.72
CA PRO A 85 0.36 -16.91 1.25
C PRO A 85 0.22 -15.44 1.72
N ILE A 86 1.29 -14.63 1.68
CA ILE A 86 1.27 -13.24 2.18
C ILE A 86 0.63 -12.27 1.17
N LYS A 87 0.49 -12.69 -0.09
CA LYS A 87 -0.12 -11.89 -1.16
C LYS A 87 -1.56 -11.50 -0.80
N GLN A 88 -1.80 -10.20 -0.82
CA GLN A 88 -3.13 -9.59 -0.69
C GLN A 88 -3.94 -9.79 -1.98
N ASP A 89 -5.25 -9.61 -1.89
CA ASP A 89 -6.10 -9.59 -3.08
C ASP A 89 -5.64 -8.45 -4.02
N PRO A 90 -5.32 -8.73 -5.29
CA PRO A 90 -4.92 -7.70 -6.25
C PRO A 90 -6.02 -6.68 -6.57
N ASN A 91 -7.25 -6.88 -6.08
CA ASN A 91 -8.36 -5.96 -6.23
C ASN A 91 -8.64 -5.14 -4.98
N ASP A 92 -8.07 -5.50 -3.83
CA ASP A 92 -8.30 -4.84 -2.54
C ASP A 92 -6.97 -4.63 -1.79
N TYR A 93 -6.46 -3.40 -1.89
CA TYR A 93 -5.20 -2.97 -1.26
C TYR A 93 -5.43 -2.16 0.02
N THR A 94 -6.63 -2.25 0.62
CA THR A 94 -6.92 -1.50 1.83
C THR A 94 -6.03 -1.96 2.98
N ARG A 95 -5.83 -1.07 3.96
CA ARG A 95 -5.10 -1.43 5.17
C ARG A 95 -5.80 -2.58 5.90
N ALA A 96 -7.13 -2.55 5.96
CA ALA A 96 -7.93 -3.57 6.64
C ALA A 96 -7.73 -4.96 6.01
N THR A 97 -7.74 -5.07 4.68
CA THR A 97 -7.49 -6.36 4.01
C THR A 97 -6.06 -6.82 4.18
N THR A 98 -5.09 -5.90 4.19
CA THR A 98 -3.70 -6.22 4.56
C THR A 98 -3.60 -6.84 5.94
N GLU A 99 -4.16 -6.19 6.96
CA GLU A 99 -4.10 -6.63 8.35
C GLU A 99 -4.83 -7.98 8.53
N SER A 100 -5.99 -8.15 7.86
CA SER A 100 -6.74 -9.40 7.84
C SER A 100 -5.93 -10.56 7.24
N LYS A 101 -5.22 -10.33 6.12
CA LYS A 101 -4.39 -11.36 5.49
C LYS A 101 -3.22 -11.77 6.38
N LEU A 102 -2.58 -10.81 7.05
CA LEU A 102 -1.50 -11.10 8.01
C LEU A 102 -2.02 -11.95 9.19
N GLN A 103 -3.23 -11.65 9.68
CA GLN A 103 -3.89 -12.46 10.71
C GLN A 103 -4.24 -13.86 10.22
N GLU A 104 -4.76 -14.01 9.00
CA GLU A 104 -5.07 -15.32 8.40
C GLU A 104 -3.81 -16.19 8.32
N VAL A 105 -2.71 -15.64 7.79
CA VAL A 105 -1.43 -16.34 7.68
C VAL A 105 -0.89 -16.71 9.06
N ARG A 106 -1.02 -15.81 10.06
CA ARG A 106 -0.64 -16.12 11.45
C ARG A 106 -1.43 -17.29 12.01
N SER A 107 -2.76 -17.26 11.91
CA SER A 107 -3.62 -18.34 12.40
C SER A 107 -3.26 -19.69 11.76
N GLU A 108 -2.89 -19.67 10.48
CA GLU A 108 -2.43 -20.87 9.77
C GLU A 108 -1.07 -21.36 10.27
N ILE A 109 -0.13 -20.45 10.55
CA ILE A 109 1.17 -20.80 11.18
C ILE A 109 0.94 -21.40 12.57
N GLU A 110 0.08 -20.81 13.39
CA GLU A 110 -0.30 -21.33 14.72
C GLU A 110 -0.99 -22.71 14.62
N ARG A 111 -1.80 -22.93 13.58
CA ARG A 111 -2.45 -24.23 13.35
C ARG A 111 -1.46 -25.33 12.93
N GLN A 112 -0.46 -24.99 12.11
CA GLN A 112 0.52 -25.96 11.60
C GLN A 112 1.71 -26.18 12.56
N GLY A 113 2.13 -25.13 13.27
CA GLY A 113 3.11 -25.21 14.33
C GLY A 113 2.41 -25.51 15.64
N ARG A 114 2.38 -26.77 16.08
CA ARG A 114 1.98 -27.16 17.43
C ARG A 114 2.85 -26.42 18.48
N PHE A 115 2.43 -25.23 18.87
CA PHE A 115 2.81 -24.48 20.05
C PHE A 115 1.55 -24.15 20.85
#